data_AF-A0A929VIR3-F1
#
_entry.id   AF-A0A929VIR3-F1
#
_cell.length_a   1.000
_cell.length_b   1.000
_cell.length_c   1.000
_cell.angle_alpha   90.00
_cell.angle_beta   90.00
_cell.angle_gamma   90.00
#
_symmetry.space_group_name_H-M   'P 1'
#
loop_
_entity.id
_entity.type
_entity.pdbx_description
1 polymer ?
#
loop_
_entity_poly.entity_id
_entity_poly.type
_entity_poly.pdbx_seq_one_letter_code
_entity_poly.pdbx_strand_id
1 'polypeptide(L)' 'MLQDITIGQYYPTNSIIHKLDPRVKIMFTIIFMISLFVIDKFTPYIFIVLFLSTIIVLTKIPFSYIFRGVKGIIY' A
#
# COMPACT_ATOMS: atom_id res chain seq x y z
N MET A 1 -12.91 21.12 -2.84
CA MET A 1 -13.96 20.12 -3.09
C MET A 1 -13.44 18.80 -3.65
N LEU A 2 -12.33 18.74 -4.40
CA LEU A 2 -11.67 17.46 -4.79
C LEU A 2 -10.61 16.95 -3.78
N GLN A 3 -10.40 17.66 -2.67
CA GLN A 3 -9.34 17.37 -1.70
C GLN A 3 -9.63 16.15 -0.80
N ASP A 4 -10.88 15.68 -0.77
CA ASP A 4 -11.30 14.54 0.05
C ASP A 4 -11.05 13.19 -0.64
N ILE A 5 -10.72 13.22 -1.94
CA ILE A 5 -10.45 12.03 -2.75
C ILE A 5 -8.94 11.91 -2.92
N THR A 6 -8.32 10.96 -2.21
CA THR A 6 -6.88 10.65 -2.32
C THR A 6 -6.52 9.94 -3.64
N ILE A 7 -7.51 9.57 -4.44
CA ILE A 7 -7.33 8.92 -5.76
C ILE A 7 -6.65 9.89 -6.71
N GLY A 8 -5.51 9.49 -7.27
CA GLY A 8 -4.73 10.28 -8.22
C GLY A 8 -3.79 11.30 -7.58
N GLN A 9 -3.71 11.37 -6.24
CA GLN A 9 -2.80 12.27 -5.54
C GLN A 9 -1.47 11.57 -5.21
N TYR A 10 -0.35 12.23 -5.50
CA TYR A 10 0.97 11.80 -5.06
C TYR A 10 1.30 12.42 -3.69
N TYR A 11 1.65 11.58 -2.71
CA TYR A 11 2.09 12.04 -1.40
C TYR A 11 3.63 12.17 -1.40
N PRO A 12 4.20 13.38 -1.39
CA PRO A 12 5.64 13.55 -1.49
C PRO A 12 6.31 13.19 -0.16
N THR A 13 7.08 12.10 -0.13
CA THR A 13 7.90 11.72 1.03
C THR A 13 9.29 11.28 0.60
N ASN A 14 10.30 11.62 1.39
CA ASN A 14 11.69 11.24 1.15
C ASN A 14 12.01 9.87 1.78
N SER A 15 11.37 8.83 1.27
CA SER A 15 11.51 7.45 1.78
C SER A 15 12.29 6.56 0.81
N ILE A 16 12.84 5.44 1.31
CA ILE A 16 13.56 4.46 0.47
C ILE A 16 12.64 3.93 -0.63
N ILE A 17 11.39 3.60 -0.26
CA ILE A 17 10.37 3.13 -1.21
C ILE A 17 10.04 4.20 -2.26
N HIS A 18 10.06 5.48 -1.92
CA HIS A 18 9.82 6.55 -2.90
C HIS A 18 10.97 6.70 -3.90
N LYS A 19 12.21 6.41 -3.48
CA LYS A 19 13.41 6.46 -4.34
C LYS A 19 13.62 5.25 -5.24
N LEU A 20 12.94 4.14 -4.97
CA LEU A 20 13.02 2.94 -5.82
C LEU A 20 12.51 3.24 -7.24
N ASP A 21 13.05 2.48 -8.21
CA ASP A 21 12.60 2.55 -9.59
C ASP A 21 11.09 2.31 -9.71
N PRO A 22 10.35 3.15 -10.46
CA PRO A 22 8.89 3.01 -10.60
C PRO A 22 8.45 1.64 -11.11
N ARG A 23 9.24 1.02 -12.00
CA ARG A 23 8.96 -0.31 -12.56
C ARG A 23 8.93 -1.39 -11.48
N VAL A 24 9.85 -1.30 -10.52
CA VAL A 24 9.94 -2.23 -9.39
C VAL A 24 8.70 -2.11 -8.51
N LYS A 25 8.23 -0.89 -8.23
CA LYS A 25 7.01 -0.66 -7.44
C LYS A 25 5.78 -1.28 -8.10
N ILE A 26 5.61 -1.04 -9.40
CA ILE A 26 4.48 -1.58 -10.17
C ILE A 26 4.52 -3.11 -10.18
N MET A 27 5.68 -3.70 -10.48
CA MET A 27 5.86 -5.16 -10.45
C MET A 27 5.52 -5.73 -9.07
N PHE A 28 6.03 -5.12 -8.00
CA PHE A 28 5.73 -5.54 -6.63
C PHE A 28 4.24 -5.46 -6.31
N THR A 29 3.55 -4.40 -6.70
CA THR A 29 2.09 -4.29 -6.46
C THR A 29 1.32 -5.39 -7.16
N ILE A 30 1.67 -5.73 -8.41
CA ILE A 30 1.02 -6.80 -9.17
C ILE A 30 1.28 -8.16 -8.51
N ILE A 31 2.53 -8.45 -8.17
CA ILE A 31 2.91 -9.71 -7.51
C ILE A 31 2.21 -9.85 -6.16
N PHE A 32 2.15 -8.78 -5.37
CA PHE A 32 1.45 -8.75 -4.10
C PHE A 32 -0.05 -9.06 -4.27
N MET A 33 -0.71 -8.43 -5.24
CA MET A 33 -2.12 -8.72 -5.54
C MET A 33 -2.34 -10.18 -5.95
N ILE A 34 -1.50 -10.74 -6.83
CA ILE A 34 -1.59 -12.14 -7.24
C ILE A 34 -1.39 -13.09 -6.05
N SER A 35 -0.44 -12.77 -5.15
CA SER A 35 -0.13 -13.62 -3.99
C SER A 35 -1.33 -13.86 -3.08
N LEU A 36 -2.26 -12.91 -2.98
CA LEU A 36 -3.48 -13.06 -2.19
C LEU A 36 -4.39 -14.17 -2.73
N PHE A 37 -4.40 -14.40 -4.04
CA PHE A 37 -5.24 -15.43 -4.66
C PHE A 37 -4.63 -16.84 -4.60
N VAL A 38 -3.34 -16.95 -4.31
CA VAL A 38 -2.62 -18.25 -4.22
C VAL A 38 -2.79 -18.90 -2.84
N ILE A 39 -3.13 -18.10 -1.82
CA ILE A 39 -3.17 -18.55 -0.43
C ILE A 39 -4.55 -19.12 -0.10
N ASP A 40 -4.58 -20.38 0.33
CA ASP A 40 -5.79 -21.16 0.66
C ASP A 40 -6.07 -21.24 2.17
N LYS A 41 -5.11 -20.84 3.01
CA LYS A 41 -5.17 -20.93 4.48
C LYS A 41 -5.09 -19.56 5.13
N PHE A 42 -5.61 -19.46 6.36
CA PHE A 42 -5.55 -18.21 7.12
C PHE A 42 -4.14 -17.88 7.63
N THR A 43 -3.36 -18.90 8.02
CA THR A 43 -2.04 -18.70 8.66
C THR A 43 -1.06 -17.84 7.84
N PRO A 44 -0.90 -18.02 6.51
CA PRO A 44 0.01 -17.20 5.71
C PRO A 44 -0.35 -15.71 5.64
N TYR A 45 -1.60 -15.32 5.89
CA TYR A 45 -2.01 -13.92 5.88
C TYR A 45 -1.32 -13.08 6.96
N ILE A 46 -0.86 -13.71 8.06
CA ILE A 46 -0.06 -13.01 9.08
C ILE A 46 1.23 -12.44 8.46
N PHE A 47 1.90 -13.22 7.60
CA PHE A 47 3.10 -12.77 6.92
C PHE A 47 2.81 -11.64 5.92
N ILE A 48 1.68 -11.70 5.22
CA ILE A 48 1.23 -10.64 4.30
C ILE A 48 1.05 -9.33 5.06
N VAL A 49 0.33 -9.36 6.18
CA VAL A 49 0.06 -8.18 7.00
C VAL A 49 1.37 -7.60 7.55
N LEU A 50 2.28 -8.46 8.02
CA LEU A 50 3.58 -8.02 8.53
C LEU A 50 4.45 -7.38 7.43
N PHE A 51 4.48 -7.99 6.24
CA PHE A 51 5.18 -7.46 5.07
C PHE A 51 4.60 -6.09 4.65
N LEU A 52 3.28 -5.99 4.51
CA LEU A 52 2.60 -4.74 4.17
C LEU A 52 2.87 -3.65 5.22
N SER A 53 2.77 -4.00 6.51
CA SER A 53 3.04 -3.07 7.61
C SER A 53 4.49 -2.55 7.56
N THR A 54 5.45 -3.42 7.24
CA THR A 54 6.85 -3.04 7.06
C THR A 54 7.01 -2.04 5.93
N ILE A 55 6.38 -2.28 4.78
CA ILE A 55 6.40 -1.34 3.64
C ILE A 55 5.81 0.01 4.05
N ILE A 56 4.66 0.01 4.72
CA ILE A 56 4.00 1.25 5.17
C ILE A 56 4.94 2.06 6.06
N VAL A 57 5.58 1.43 7.05
CA VAL A 57 6.56 2.10 7.93
C VAL A 57 7.73 2.67 7.12
N LEU A 58 8.26 1.91 6.16
CA LEU A 58 9.35 2.36 5.28
C LEU A 58 8.94 3.49 4.32
N THR A 59 7.65 3.65 4.02
CA THR A 59 7.16 4.78 3.22
C THR A 59 7.15 6.10 3.99
N LYS A 60 7.14 6.05 5.33
CA LYS A 60 7.01 7.22 6.22
C LYS A 60 5.73 8.05 5.97
N ILE A 61 4.69 7.43 5.40
CA ILE A 61 3.38 8.05 5.19
C ILE A 61 2.57 7.90 6.49
N PRO A 62 1.91 8.95 7.00
CA PRO A 62 1.08 8.83 8.19
C PRO A 62 -0.12 7.91 7.95
N PHE A 63 -0.39 6.97 8.87
CA PHE A 63 -1.48 6.00 8.74
C PHE A 63 -2.84 6.64 8.47
N SER A 64 -3.13 7.80 9.06
CA SER A 64 -4.37 8.56 8.81
C SER A 64 -4.58 8.86 7.33
N TYR A 65 -3.51 9.14 6.57
CA TYR A 65 -3.60 9.39 5.14
C TYR A 65 -3.95 8.14 4.35
N ILE A 66 -3.44 6.98 4.75
CA ILE A 66 -3.75 5.68 4.11
C ILE A 66 -5.23 5.33 4.32
N PHE A 67 -5.76 5.49 5.55
CA PHE A 67 -7.17 5.23 5.84
C PHE A 67 -8.14 6.16 5.08
N ARG A 68 -7.72 7.37 4.71
CA ARG A 68 -8.53 8.25 3.83
C ARG A 68 -8.77 7.62 2.45
N GLY A 69 -7.82 6.83 1.93
CA GLY A 69 -8.00 6.10 0.68
C GLY A 69 -9.01 4.96 0.76
N VAL A 70 -9.10 4.31 1.93
CA VAL A 70 -10.07 3.23 2.16
C VAL A 70 -11.48 3.78 2.39
N LYS A 71 -11.59 5.03 2.87
CA LYS A 71 -12.88 5.67 3.17
C LYS A 71 -13.87 5.60 2.01
N GLY A 72 -13.43 5.80 0.76
CA GLY A 72 -14.30 5.74 -0.42
C GLY A 72 -14.74 4.34 -0.86
N ILE A 73 -14.26 3.28 -0.20
CA ILE A 73 -14.73 1.90 -0.40
C ILE A 73 -15.73 1.52 0.70
N ILE A 74 -15.53 2.03 1.92
CA ILE A 74 -16.35 1.71 3.09
C ILE A 74 -17.67 2.50 3.08
N TYR A 75 -17.69 3.71 2.50
CA TYR A 75 -18.83 4.61 2.40
C TYR A 75 -18.85 5.30 1.05
#